data_AF-A0A920J072-F1
#
_entry.id   AF-A0A920J072-F1
#
_cell.length_a   1.000
_cell.length_b   1.000
_cell.length_c   1.000
_cell.angle_alpha   90.00
_cell.angle_beta   90.00
_cell.angle_gamma   90.00
#
_symmetry.space_group_name_H-M   'P 1'
#
loop_
_entity.id
_entity.type
_entity.pdbx_description
1 polymer ?
#
loop_
_entity_poly.entity_id
_entity_poly.type
_entity_poly.pdbx_seq_one_letter_code
_entity_poly.pdbx_strand_id
1 'polypeptide(L)'
;MGIPDELENSDYLDALTKIINVSESHNIPVMVHGFTPERTLKTMELGARFVLHSSDGGMITQSIDREFNSIRDEKLGNTKNDAI
;
A
#
# COMPACT_ATOMS: atom_id res chain seq x y z
N MET A 1 -8.15 -0.79 -17.29
CA MET A 1 -7.10 -1.19 -18.24
C MET A 1 -7.13 -2.68 -18.58
N GLY A 2 -8.10 -3.47 -18.10
CA GLY A 2 -8.17 -4.92 -18.40
C GLY A 2 -7.20 -5.79 -17.61
N ILE A 3 -6.57 -5.22 -16.58
CA ILE A 3 -5.54 -5.82 -15.73
C ILE A 3 -5.96 -5.66 -14.26
N PRO A 4 -6.83 -6.53 -13.72
CA PRO A 4 -7.30 -6.40 -12.34
C PRO A 4 -6.16 -6.62 -11.35
N ASP A 5 -6.05 -5.77 -10.33
CA ASP A 5 -5.08 -5.84 -9.22
C ASP A 5 -3.58 -5.83 -9.58
N GLU A 6 -3.24 -5.62 -10.85
CA GLU A 6 -1.89 -5.57 -11.40
C GLU A 6 -1.29 -4.15 -11.33
N LEU A 7 -0.69 -3.81 -10.19
CA LEU A 7 -0.15 -2.46 -9.98
C LEU A 7 1.33 -2.27 -10.32
N GLU A 8 2.07 -3.36 -10.46
CA GLU A 8 3.45 -3.32 -10.98
C GLU A 8 3.50 -3.38 -12.51
N ASN A 9 2.33 -3.49 -13.14
CA ASN A 9 2.22 -3.49 -14.59
C ASN A 9 2.65 -2.14 -15.16
N SER A 10 3.52 -2.17 -16.17
CA SER A 10 4.05 -0.97 -16.82
C SER A 10 2.94 -0.08 -17.38
N ASP A 11 1.88 -0.65 -17.96
CA ASP A 11 0.77 0.13 -18.52
C ASP A 11 0.03 0.89 -17.41
N TYR A 12 -0.10 0.30 -16.22
CA TYR A 12 -0.68 0.98 -15.07
C TYR A 12 0.21 2.14 -14.59
N LEU A 13 1.50 1.87 -14.41
CA LEU A 13 2.45 2.87 -13.91
C LEU A 13 2.64 4.03 -14.90
N ASP A 14 2.67 3.75 -16.21
CA ASP A 14 2.76 4.75 -17.26
C ASP A 14 1.52 5.63 -17.31
N ALA A 15 0.33 5.03 -17.19
CA ALA A 15 -0.93 5.76 -17.13
C ALA A 15 -0.98 6.67 -15.90
N LEU A 16 -0.62 6.14 -14.72
CA LEU A 16 -0.58 6.90 -13.47
C LEU A 16 0.40 8.08 -13.56
N THR A 17 1.62 7.82 -14.04
CA THR A 17 2.67 8.83 -14.24
C THR A 17 2.20 9.92 -15.21
N LYS A 18 1.55 9.54 -16.31
CA LYS A 18 0.99 10.48 -17.28
C LYS A 18 -0.06 11.39 -16.63
N ILE A 19 -0.97 10.84 -15.82
CA ILE A 19 -2.01 11.62 -15.14
C ILE A 19 -1.37 12.64 -14.18
N ILE A 20 -0.37 12.22 -13.41
CA ILE A 20 0.34 13.10 -12.48
C ILE A 20 1.03 14.22 -13.23
N ASN A 21 1.80 13.91 -14.27
CA ASN A 21 2.54 14.90 -15.06
C ASN A 21 1.61 15.91 -15.75
N VAL A 22 0.50 15.45 -16.33
CA VAL A 22 -0.48 16.34 -16.96
C VAL A 22 -1.16 17.24 -15.92
N SER A 23 -1.48 16.72 -14.74
CA SER A 23 -2.11 17.54 -13.69
C SER A 23 -1.14 18.58 -13.14
N GLU A 24 0.12 18.18 -12.90
CA GLU A 24 1.18 19.07 -12.44
C GLU A 24 1.48 20.18 -13.46
N SER A 25 1.45 19.89 -14.78
CA SER A 25 1.62 20.93 -15.81
C SER A 25 0.53 22.01 -15.78
N HIS A 26 -0.60 21.73 -15.12
CA HIS A 26 -1.69 22.67 -14.88
C HIS A 26 -1.74 23.18 -13.43
N ASN A 27 -0.71 22.89 -12.62
CA ASN A 27 -0.65 23.21 -11.19
C ASN A 27 -1.79 22.58 -10.36
N ILE A 28 -2.27 21.41 -10.79
CA ILE A 28 -3.34 20.67 -10.11
C ILE A 28 -2.71 19.49 -9.35
N PRO A 29 -2.81 19.45 -8.01
CA PRO A 29 -2.27 18.35 -7.23
C PRO A 29 -3.13 17.08 -7.39
N VAL A 30 -2.47 15.93 -7.52
CA VAL A 30 -3.14 14.62 -7.60
C VAL A 30 -3.18 13.94 -6.24
N MET A 31 -4.33 13.32 -5.96
CA MET A 31 -4.51 12.37 -4.88
C MET A 31 -4.57 10.94 -5.43
N VAL A 32 -3.85 10.01 -4.80
CA VAL A 32 -3.91 8.58 -5.13
C VAL A 32 -4.31 7.77 -3.91
N HIS A 33 -5.12 6.73 -4.11
CA HIS A 33 -5.48 5.77 -3.07
C HIS A 33 -4.47 4.61 -3.04
N GLY A 34 -3.55 4.67 -2.07
CA GLY A 34 -2.41 3.76 -1.91
C GLY A 34 -2.60 2.75 -0.80
N PHE A 35 -3.63 1.88 -0.89
CA PHE A 35 -4.06 0.85 0.08
C PHE A 35 -2.99 0.08 0.88
N THR A 36 -1.75 -0.03 0.38
CA THR A 36 -0.63 -0.70 1.05
C THR A 36 0.54 0.28 1.23
N PRO A 37 1.45 0.05 2.19
CA PRO A 37 2.63 0.90 2.37
C PRO A 37 3.48 1.04 1.11
N GLU A 38 3.72 -0.08 0.42
CA GLU A 38 4.45 -0.11 -0.86
C GLU A 38 3.79 0.78 -1.91
N ARG A 39 2.48 0.66 -2.10
CA ARG A 39 1.71 1.48 -3.05
C ARG A 39 1.76 2.96 -2.67
N THR A 40 1.60 3.27 -1.40
CA THR A 40 1.71 4.64 -0.89
C THR A 40 3.07 5.24 -1.26
N LEU A 41 4.16 4.56 -0.92
CA LEU A 41 5.52 5.01 -1.25
C LEU A 41 5.69 5.20 -2.75
N LYS A 42 5.25 4.21 -3.55
CA LYS A 42 5.36 4.29 -5.01
C LYS A 42 4.63 5.50 -5.59
N THR A 43 3.42 5.78 -5.11
CA THR A 43 2.65 6.93 -5.60
C THR A 43 3.28 8.27 -5.21
N MET A 44 3.93 8.34 -4.03
CA MET A 44 4.69 9.51 -3.61
C MET A 44 5.91 9.72 -4.51
N GLU A 45 6.65 8.65 -4.84
CA GLU A 45 7.79 8.70 -5.79
C GLU A 45 7.37 9.22 -7.16
N LEU A 46 6.19 8.85 -7.63
CA LEU A 46 5.63 9.29 -8.92
C LEU A 46 5.13 10.74 -8.91
N GLY A 47 5.08 11.41 -7.75
CA GLY A 47 4.72 12.82 -7.63
C GLY A 47 3.30 13.10 -7.10
N ALA A 48 2.60 12.10 -6.58
CA ALA A 48 1.32 12.35 -5.90
C ALA A 48 1.55 13.21 -4.65
N ARG A 49 0.78 14.29 -4.50
CA ARG A 49 0.90 15.21 -3.36
C ARG A 49 -0.01 14.85 -2.20
N PHE A 50 -1.12 14.17 -2.48
CA PHE A 50 -2.01 13.61 -1.48
C PHE A 50 -2.07 12.09 -1.65
N VAL A 51 -1.97 11.36 -0.54
CA VAL A 51 -2.16 9.91 -0.57
C VAL A 51 -3.20 9.52 0.46
N LEU A 52 -4.28 8.93 -0.01
CA LEU A 52 -5.18 8.20 0.86
C LEU A 52 -4.53 6.83 1.08
N HIS A 53 -3.94 6.62 2.24
CA HIS A 53 -3.20 5.38 2.51
C HIS A 53 -4.14 4.18 2.72
N SER A 54 -5.19 4.37 3.51
CA SER A 54 -6.14 3.31 3.87
C SER A 54 -7.47 3.90 4.31
N SER A 55 -8.43 3.03 4.61
CA SER A 55 -9.69 3.37 5.27
C SER A 55 -9.64 2.97 6.74
N ASP A 56 -10.52 3.55 7.57
CA ASP A 56 -10.63 3.21 8.99
C ASP A 56 -10.84 1.69 9.19
N GLY A 57 -11.76 1.10 8.44
CA GLY A 57 -12.02 -0.34 8.49
C GLY A 57 -10.80 -1.17 8.06
N GLY A 58 -10.13 -0.77 6.98
CA GLY A 58 -8.91 -1.43 6.52
C GLY A 58 -7.78 -1.35 7.55
N MET A 59 -7.59 -0.18 8.17
CA MET A 59 -6.60 0.00 9.23
C MET A 59 -6.89 -0.84 10.47
N ILE A 60 -8.16 -0.91 10.90
CA ILE A 60 -8.57 -1.74 12.04
C ILE A 60 -8.28 -3.21 11.75
N THR A 61 -8.74 -3.73 10.60
CA THR A 61 -8.49 -5.12 10.20
C THR A 61 -7.01 -5.45 10.14
N GLN A 62 -6.21 -4.60 9.46
CA GLN A 62 -4.75 -4.79 9.38
C GLN A 62 -4.06 -4.75 10.74
N SER A 63 -4.57 -3.95 11.68
CA SER A 63 -4.00 -3.84 13.04
C SER A 63 -4.33 -5.08 13.87
N ILE A 64 -5.57 -5.57 13.79
CA ILE A 64 -6.01 -6.82 14.43
C ILE A 64 -5.18 -7.99 13.89
N ASP A 65 -5.06 -8.12 12.57
CA ASP A 65 -4.30 -9.20 11.95
C ASP A 65 -2.83 -9.18 12.39
N ARG A 66 -2.21 -7.99 12.44
CA ARG A 66 -0.83 -7.84 12.91
C ARG A 66 -0.66 -8.29 14.37
N GLU A 67 -1.56 -7.87 15.25
CA GLU A 67 -1.51 -8.20 16.67
C GLU A 67 -1.62 -9.72 16.90
N PHE A 68 -2.63 -10.37 16.31
CA PHE A 68 -2.85 -11.80 16.49
C PHE A 68 -1.77 -12.65 15.82
N ASN A 69 -1.20 -12.20 14.68
CA ASN A 69 -0.05 -12.87 14.08
C ASN A 69 1.17 -12.80 15.01
N SER A 70 1.45 -11.65 15.63
CA SER A 70 2.53 -11.52 16.61
C SER A 70 2.38 -12.49 17.79
N ILE A 71 1.18 -12.55 18.38
CA ILE A 71 0.87 -13.48 19.50
C ILE A 71 1.08 -14.94 19.08
N ARG A 72 0.62 -15.31 17.88
CA ARG A 72 0.80 -16.67 17.35
C ARG A 72 2.27 -17.00 17.17
N ASP A 73 3.04 -16.08 16.59
CA ASP A 73 4.43 -16.30 16.23
C ASP A 73 5.31 -16.38 17.50
N GLU A 74 5.03 -15.57 18.53
CA GLU A 74 5.63 -15.71 19.87
C GLU A 74 5.35 -17.07 20.50
N LYS A 75 4.09 -17.53 20.45
CA LYS A 75 3.70 -18.85 20.97
C LYS A 75 4.45 -19.98 20.24
N LEU A 76 4.58 -19.90 18.92
CA LEU A 76 5.32 -20.88 18.12
C LEU A 76 6.83 -20.83 18.37
N GLY A 77 7.39 -19.63 18.57
CA GLY A 77 8.78 -19.43 18.96
C GLY A 77 9.09 -20.05 20.32
N ASN A 78 8.22 -19.86 21.31
CA ASN A 78 8.35 -20.48 22.62
C ASN A 78 8.23 -22.01 22.57
N THR A 79 7.31 -22.54 21.76
CA THR A 79 7.14 -24.00 21.61
C THR A 79 8.40 -24.68 21.03
N LYS A 80 9.18 -23.97 20.19
CA LYS A 80 10.46 -24.49 19.67
C LYS A 80 11.58 -24.45 20.70
N ASN A 81 11.58 -23.46 21.61
CA ASN A 81 12.57 -23.36 22.68
C ASN A 81 12.33 -24.37 23.80
N ASP A 82 11.06 -24.71 24.09
CA ASP A 82 10.69 -25.68 25.12
C ASP A 82 10.89 -27.15 24.68
N ALA A 83 11.22 -27.39 23.41
CA ALA A 83 11.40 -28.72 22.82
C ALA A 83 12.89 -29.17 22.74
N ILE A 84 13.81 -28.49 23.42
CA ILE A 84 15.24 -28.80 23.50
C ILE A 84 15.64 -29.17 24.93
#